data_AF-A0ABD2MZS7-F1
#
_entry.id   AF-A0ABD2MZS7-F1
#
_cell.length_a   1.000
_cell.length_b   1.000
_cell.length_c   1.000
_cell.angle_alpha   90.00
_cell.angle_beta   90.00
_cell.angle_gamma   90.00
#
_symmetry.space_group_name_H-M   'P 1'
#
loop_
_entity.id
_entity.type
_entity.pdbx_description
1 polymer ?
#
loop_
_entity_poly.entity_id
_entity_poly.type
_entity_poly.pdbx_seq_one_letter_code
_entity_poly.pdbx_strand_id
1 'polypeptide(L)'
;MTDRNRKKVETTEMDAIRRSTRISTRDRIQNGEIRRRVGLEDTLTNEIDRRQLICYGHVQKMDNYRLPKQVKSGHLLQRDNEVDQKILNGEHKEGHVRKRTY
;
A
#
# COMPACT_ATOMS: atom_id res chain seq x y z
N MET A 1 9.19 -3.17 -4.44
CA MET A 1 9.22 -2.18 -5.55
C MET A 1 10.34 -2.52 -6.53
N THR A 2 10.24 -2.23 -7.84
CA THR A 2 11.38 -2.41 -8.78
C THR A 2 12.36 -1.24 -8.72
N ASP A 3 13.65 -1.48 -9.01
CA ASP A 3 14.69 -0.44 -8.96
C ASP A 3 14.41 0.74 -9.91
N ARG A 4 13.85 0.46 -11.09
CA ARG A 4 13.45 1.49 -12.05
C ARG A 4 12.40 2.44 -11.44
N ASN A 5 11.42 1.90 -10.74
CA ASN A 5 10.39 2.70 -10.10
C ASN A 5 10.97 3.47 -8.90
N ARG A 6 11.88 2.84 -8.14
CA ARG A 6 12.57 3.47 -7.00
C ARG A 6 13.29 4.74 -7.44
N LYS A 7 14.10 4.66 -8.50
CA LYS A 7 14.82 5.82 -9.07
C LYS A 7 13.87 6.94 -9.52
N LYS A 8 12.74 6.59 -10.14
CA LYS A 8 11.73 7.59 -10.55
C LYS A 8 11.15 8.32 -9.34
N VAL A 9 10.74 7.58 -8.31
CA VAL A 9 10.17 8.18 -7.09
C VAL A 9 11.19 9.08 -6.40
N GLU A 10 12.44 8.64 -6.22
CA GLU A 10 13.49 9.44 -5.59
C GLU A 10 13.85 10.69 -6.41
N THR A 11 13.85 10.59 -7.74
CA THR A 11 14.07 11.75 -8.62
C THR A 11 12.95 12.77 -8.46
N THR A 12 11.69 12.31 -8.49
CA THR A 12 10.52 13.18 -8.31
C THR A 12 10.45 13.78 -6.92
N GLU A 13 10.81 13.02 -5.88
CA GLU A 13 10.91 13.50 -4.49
C GLU A 13 11.93 14.64 -4.40
N MET A 14 13.15 14.44 -4.90
CA MET A 14 14.19 15.47 -4.85
C MET A 14 13.83 16.71 -5.69
N ASP A 15 13.17 16.54 -6.81
CA ASP A 15 12.66 17.63 -7.65
C ASP A 15 11.61 18.46 -6.91
N ALA A 16 10.65 17.81 -6.23
CA ALA A 16 9.66 18.50 -5.39
C ALA A 16 10.31 19.28 -4.25
N ILE A 17 11.26 18.67 -3.53
CA ILE A 17 11.97 19.32 -2.40
C ILE A 17 12.80 20.51 -2.89
N ARG A 18 13.50 20.38 -4.03
CA ARG A 18 14.31 21.48 -4.59
C ARG A 18 13.44 22.67 -4.97
N ARG A 19 12.25 22.43 -5.57
CA ARG A 19 11.31 23.50 -5.88
C ARG A 19 10.74 24.18 -4.64
N SER A 20 10.40 23.43 -3.59
CA SER A 20 9.86 24.01 -2.35
C SER A 20 10.90 24.80 -1.55
N THR A 21 12.16 24.37 -1.59
CA THR A 21 13.28 25.02 -0.88
C THR A 21 14.00 26.10 -1.70
N ARG A 22 13.63 26.27 -2.98
CA ARG A 22 14.31 27.14 -3.95
C ARG A 22 15.81 26.85 -4.12
N ILE A 23 16.20 25.60 -3.92
CA ILE A 23 17.59 25.15 -4.09
C ILE A 23 17.81 24.73 -5.54
N SER A 24 18.70 25.44 -6.23
CA SER A 24 19.11 25.15 -7.59
C SER A 24 20.09 23.98 -7.65
N THR A 25 20.21 23.37 -8.82
CA THR A 25 21.32 22.44 -9.12
C THR A 25 22.67 23.15 -9.11
N ARG A 26 22.70 24.47 -9.39
CA ARG A 26 23.92 25.29 -9.38
C ARG A 26 24.52 25.45 -7.99
N ASP A 27 23.73 25.29 -6.94
CA ASP A 27 24.19 25.39 -5.56
C ASP A 27 25.08 24.19 -5.16
N ARG A 28 25.09 23.12 -5.97
CA ARG A 28 25.89 21.90 -5.77
C ARG A 28 25.72 21.26 -4.39
N ILE A 29 24.58 21.50 -3.75
CA ILE A 29 24.24 20.91 -2.45
C ILE A 29 23.83 19.45 -2.67
N GLN A 30 24.43 18.57 -1.88
CA GLN A 30 24.13 17.13 -1.91
C GLN A 30 22.69 16.84 -1.54
N ASN A 31 22.09 15.81 -2.17
CA ASN A 31 20.69 15.43 -1.92
C ASN A 31 20.42 15.07 -0.45
N GLY A 32 21.37 14.40 0.22
CA GLY A 32 21.25 14.07 1.64
C GLY A 32 21.20 15.31 2.53
N GLU A 33 21.96 16.36 2.20
CA GLU A 33 21.92 17.64 2.90
C GLU A 33 20.59 18.37 2.68
N ILE A 34 20.08 18.38 1.45
CA ILE A 34 18.78 18.98 1.15
C ILE A 34 17.66 18.31 1.95
N ARG A 35 17.67 16.96 2.07
CA ARG A 35 16.72 16.21 2.90
C ARG A 35 16.82 16.59 4.37
N ARG A 36 18.04 16.68 4.93
CA ARG A 36 18.25 17.13 6.32
C ARG A 36 17.69 18.52 6.59
N ARG A 37 17.88 19.47 5.66
CA ARG A 37 17.37 20.85 5.81
C ARG A 37 15.85 20.91 5.90
N VAL A 38 15.14 19.98 5.28
CA VAL A 38 13.67 19.89 5.36
C VAL A 38 13.19 18.93 6.46
N GLY A 39 14.09 18.43 7.31
CA GLY A 39 13.76 17.53 8.41
C GLY A 39 13.38 16.12 7.97
N LEU A 40 13.78 15.69 6.78
CA LEU A 40 13.56 14.33 6.30
C LEU A 40 14.72 13.42 6.71
N GLU A 41 14.42 12.45 7.57
CA GLU A 41 15.36 11.43 8.03
C GLU A 41 15.51 10.26 7.04
N ASP A 42 14.49 10.07 6.19
CA ASP A 42 14.39 8.90 5.31
C ASP A 42 13.79 9.27 3.94
N THR A 43 13.80 8.34 2.99
CA THR A 43 13.24 8.53 1.65
C THR A 43 11.78 8.11 1.57
N LEU A 44 11.03 8.72 0.65
CA LEU A 44 9.68 8.30 0.31
C LEU A 44 9.61 6.82 -0.12
N THR A 45 10.66 6.32 -0.77
CA THR A 45 10.75 4.91 -1.20
C THR A 45 10.80 3.95 -0.02
N ASN A 46 11.57 4.29 1.02
CA ASN A 46 11.63 3.49 2.25
C ASN A 46 10.30 3.51 3.00
N GLU A 47 9.61 4.65 3.02
CA GLU A 47 8.26 4.74 3.61
C GLU A 47 7.23 3.91 2.84
N ILE A 48 7.28 3.92 1.51
CA ILE A 48 6.42 3.06 0.67
C ILE A 48 6.69 1.58 0.99
N ASP A 49 7.95 1.17 1.09
CA ASP A 49 8.29 -0.22 1.41
C ASP A 49 7.79 -0.63 2.80
N ARG A 50 7.94 0.24 3.82
CA ARG A 50 7.35 0.02 5.16
C ARG A 50 5.84 -0.17 5.09
N ARG A 51 5.13 0.71 4.39
CA ARG A 51 3.67 0.64 4.25
C ARG A 51 3.22 -0.59 3.47
N GLN A 52 3.97 -1.02 2.46
CA GLN A 52 3.69 -2.26 1.74
C GLN A 52 3.73 -3.47 2.67
N LEU A 53 4.73 -3.54 3.57
CA LEU A 53 4.83 -4.62 4.56
C LEU A 53 3.69 -4.58 5.59
N ILE A 54 3.35 -3.39 6.10
CA ILE A 54 2.21 -3.22 7.02
C ILE A 54 0.91 -3.68 6.35
N CYS A 55 0.66 -3.24 5.11
CA CYS A 55 -0.51 -3.63 4.34
C CYS A 55 -0.53 -5.15 4.09
N TYR A 56 0.61 -5.73 3.72
CA TYR A 56 0.74 -7.17 3.53
C TYR A 56 0.40 -7.95 4.81
N GLY A 57 0.95 -7.52 5.95
CA GLY A 57 0.67 -8.12 7.25
C GLY A 57 -0.81 -7.98 7.65
N HIS A 58 -1.41 -6.83 7.36
CA HIS A 58 -2.83 -6.61 7.59
C HIS A 58 -3.69 -7.55 6.74
N VAL A 59 -3.42 -7.64 5.43
CA VAL A 59 -4.09 -8.59 4.52
C VAL A 59 -3.89 -10.03 4.98
N GLN A 60 -2.71 -10.39 5.51
CA GLN A 60 -2.49 -11.74 6.04
C GLN A 60 -3.38 -12.09 7.23
N LYS A 61 -3.70 -11.11 8.09
CA LYS A 61 -4.54 -11.30 9.27
C LYS A 61 -6.04 -11.19 8.97
N MET A 62 -6.42 -10.76 7.77
CA MET A 62 -7.83 -10.71 7.34
C MET A 62 -8.43 -12.11 7.18
N ASP A 63 -9.74 -12.20 7.41
CA ASP A 63 -10.52 -13.40 7.13
C ASP A 63 -10.50 -13.80 5.65
N ASN A 64 -10.58 -15.10 5.38
CA ASN A 64 -10.47 -15.68 4.03
C ASN A 64 -11.59 -15.27 3.06
N TYR A 65 -12.71 -14.76 3.55
CA TYR A 65 -13.80 -14.27 2.70
C TYR A 65 -13.56 -12.84 2.18
N ARG A 66 -12.57 -12.12 2.73
CA ARG A 66 -12.26 -10.74 2.35
C ARG A 66 -11.59 -10.71 0.97
N LEU A 67 -12.08 -9.84 0.09
CA LEU A 67 -11.55 -9.70 -1.28
C LEU A 67 -10.03 -9.52 -1.31
N PRO A 68 -9.40 -8.63 -0.51
CA PRO A 68 -7.94 -8.49 -0.54
C PRO A 68 -7.19 -9.78 -0.20
N LYS A 69 -7.69 -10.56 0.76
CA LYS A 69 -7.11 -11.86 1.14
C LYS A 69 -7.25 -12.86 -0.01
N GLN A 70 -8.39 -12.88 -0.69
CA GLN A 70 -8.66 -13.81 -1.79
C GLN A 70 -7.88 -13.48 -3.06
N VAL A 71 -7.80 -12.20 -3.44
CA VAL A 71 -6.95 -11.70 -4.53
C VAL A 71 -5.52 -12.16 -4.28
N LYS A 72 -5.04 -11.94 -3.06
CA LYS A 72 -3.67 -12.27 -2.67
C LYS A 72 -3.42 -13.79 -2.60
N SER A 73 -4.41 -14.59 -2.22
CA SER A 73 -4.32 -16.05 -2.19
C SER A 73 -4.61 -16.73 -3.54
N GLY A 74 -4.95 -15.97 -4.59
CA GLY A 74 -5.32 -16.53 -5.90
C GLY A 74 -6.64 -17.29 -5.93
N HIS A 75 -7.47 -17.18 -4.89
CA HIS A 75 -8.71 -17.96 -4.71
C HIS A 75 -9.92 -17.42 -5.48
N LEU A 76 -9.77 -16.30 -6.22
CA LEU A 76 -10.87 -15.70 -6.98
C LEU A 76 -11.37 -16.58 -8.13
N LEU A 77 -10.59 -17.58 -8.57
CA LEU A 77 -10.93 -18.45 -9.70
C LEU A 77 -11.79 -19.68 -9.32
N GLN A 78 -12.13 -19.85 -8.03
CA GLN A 78 -12.95 -20.99 -7.57
C GLN A 78 -14.36 -20.58 -7.13
N ARG A 79 -14.67 -19.27 -7.10
CA ARG A 79 -15.98 -18.78 -6.65
C ARG A 79 -17.12 -19.06 -7.63
N ASP A 80 -16.83 -19.17 -8.91
CA ASP A 80 -17.87 -19.29 -9.96
C ASP A 80 -18.61 -20.63 -9.91
N ASN A 81 -18.12 -21.64 -9.18
CA ASN A 81 -18.78 -22.95 -9.09
C ASN A 81 -19.38 -23.25 -7.72
N GLU A 82 -18.76 -22.84 -6.61
CA GLU A 82 -19.25 -23.20 -5.26
C GLU A 82 -20.22 -22.19 -4.65
N VAL A 83 -20.07 -20.89 -4.97
CA VAL A 83 -20.96 -19.85 -4.43
C VAL A 83 -22.33 -19.95 -5.10
N ASP A 84 -22.36 -20.25 -6.40
CA ASP A 84 -23.60 -20.51 -7.14
C ASP A 84 -24.31 -21.75 -6.61
N GLN A 85 -23.58 -22.84 -6.31
CA GLN A 85 -24.17 -24.02 -5.68
C GLN A 85 -24.70 -23.75 -4.26
N LYS A 86 -24.01 -22.95 -3.43
CA LYS A 86 -24.47 -22.62 -2.07
C LYS A 86 -25.64 -21.62 -2.04
N ILE A 87 -25.72 -20.70 -3.01
CA ILE A 87 -26.86 -19.80 -3.21
C ILE A 87 -28.08 -20.58 -3.72
N LEU A 88 -27.89 -21.52 -4.65
CA LEU A 88 -28.95 -22.43 -5.13
C LEU A 88 -29.45 -23.38 -4.03
N ASN A 89 -28.58 -23.79 -3.10
CA ASN A 89 -28.92 -24.70 -2.00
C ASN A 89 -29.46 -24.01 -0.73
N GLY A 90 -29.65 -22.68 -0.74
CA GLY A 90 -30.36 -21.96 0.34
C GLY A 90 -29.63 -21.86 1.68
N GLU A 91 -28.32 -22.08 1.74
CA GLU A 91 -27.56 -22.00 3.00
C GLU A 91 -27.18 -20.55 3.35
N HIS A 92 -28.15 -19.79 3.87
CA HIS A 92 -27.86 -18.49 4.49
C HIS A 92 -27.11 -18.69 5.82
N LYS A 93 -25.82 -18.36 5.86
CA LYS A 93 -25.12 -18.17 7.14
C LYS A 93 -25.51 -16.81 7.73
N GLU A 94 -26.22 -16.86 8.85
CA GLU A 94 -26.62 -15.69 9.65
C GLU A 94 -25.45 -14.72 9.83
N GLY A 95 -25.63 -13.50 9.34
CA GLY A 95 -24.65 -12.43 9.48
C GLY A 95 -24.55 -11.99 10.93
N HIS A 96 -23.33 -11.99 11.47
CA HIS A 96 -23.01 -11.33 12.73
C HIS A 96 -23.16 -9.81 12.58
N VAL A 97 -24.37 -9.31 12.82
CA VAL A 97 -24.68 -7.87 12.86
C VAL A 97 -24.00 -7.28 14.10
N ARG A 98 -22.87 -6.59 13.91
CA ARG A 98 -22.30 -5.75 14.97
C ARG A 98 -23.25 -4.57 15.21
N LYS A 99 -23.91 -4.56 16.36
CA LYS A 99 -24.69 -3.42 16.85
C LYS A 99 -23.76 -2.21 16.98
N ARG A 100 -24.05 -1.13 16.25
CA ARG A 100 -23.50 0.20 16.56
C ARG A 100 -24.20 0.69 17.83
N THR A 101 -23.45 0.83 18.91
CA THR A 101 -23.83 1.72 20.00
C THR A 101 -23.43 3.15 19.60
N TYR A 102 -24.37 4.08 19.77
CA TYR A 102 -24.21 5.52 19.53
C TYR A 102 -23.31 6.15 20.60
#